data_AF-A0A954DX34-F1
#
_entry.id   AF-A0A954DX34-F1
#
_cell.length_a   1.000
_cell.length_b   1.000
_cell.length_c   1.000
_cell.angle_alpha   90.00
_cell.angle_beta   90.00
_cell.angle_gamma   90.00
#
_symmetry.space_group_name_H-M   'P 1'
#
loop_
_entity.id
_entity.type
_entity.pdbx_description
1 polymer ?
#
loop_
_entity_poly.entity_id
_entity_poly.type
_entity_poly.pdbx_seq_one_letter_code
_entity_poly.pdbx_strand_id
1 'polypeptide(L)'
;MTMAKKKSSSSGKETGSRRRRRSDEELIADLQEKIRQVKTRAAAREMKKSPAMKLAISALKSIDKGLEVAAEENQSHLRHALADARKPLAEYLATTGYAIPKANLPRGRRPKMD
;
A
#
# COMPACT_ATOMS: atom_id res chain seq x y z
N MET A 1 -48.56 44.04 23.53
CA MET A 1 -47.50 43.00 23.59
C MET A 1 -46.30 43.60 24.31
N THR A 2 -45.96 43.03 25.48
CA THR A 2 -45.00 43.53 26.46
C THR A 2 -43.54 43.18 26.13
N MET A 3 -42.63 44.07 26.51
CA MET A 3 -41.17 44.04 26.35
C MET A 3 -40.45 42.98 27.21
N ALA A 4 -39.30 42.46 26.73
CA ALA A 4 -38.11 42.07 27.52
C ALA A 4 -37.06 41.40 26.59
N LYS A 5 -35.74 41.43 26.77
CA LYS A 5 -34.75 42.26 27.47
C LYS A 5 -33.36 41.78 27.00
N LYS A 6 -32.51 42.73 26.64
CA LYS A 6 -31.05 42.68 26.38
C LYS A 6 -30.26 41.54 27.08
N LYS A 7 -29.35 40.88 26.33
CA LYS A 7 -28.06 40.40 26.85
C LYS A 7 -26.99 40.39 25.74
N SER A 8 -26.11 41.38 25.81
CA SER A 8 -24.74 41.32 25.33
C SER A 8 -23.95 40.32 26.17
N SER A 9 -23.23 39.40 25.54
CA SER A 9 -22.08 38.74 26.16
C SER A 9 -20.99 38.48 25.13
N SER A 10 -19.94 39.27 25.27
CA SER A 10 -18.61 39.05 24.71
C SER A 10 -18.01 37.72 25.19
N SER A 11 -17.36 36.98 24.28
CA SER A 11 -16.22 36.14 24.63
C SER A 11 -15.36 35.93 23.39
N GLY A 12 -14.20 36.58 23.35
CA GLY A 12 -13.22 36.46 22.27
C GLY A 12 -12.26 35.28 22.41
N LYS A 13 -11.27 35.29 21.48
CA LYS A 13 -10.12 34.38 21.25
C LYS A 13 -10.51 33.11 20.48
N GLU A 14 -9.86 32.74 19.37
CA GLU A 14 -8.40 32.74 19.17
C GLU A 14 -7.94 33.32 17.83
N THR A 15 -7.02 34.28 17.97
CA THR A 15 -6.15 34.82 16.94
C THR A 15 -5.12 33.78 16.50
N GLY A 16 -5.04 33.50 15.20
CA GLY A 16 -3.86 32.97 14.54
C GLY A 16 -3.47 31.54 14.95
N SER A 17 -3.80 30.57 14.10
CA SER A 17 -3.13 29.26 14.08
C SER A 17 -1.64 29.47 13.80
N ARG A 18 -0.86 29.76 14.85
CA ARG A 18 0.60 29.75 14.79
C ARG A 18 0.97 28.32 14.46
N ARG A 19 1.58 28.11 13.29
CA ARG A 19 2.17 26.83 12.91
C ARG A 19 2.93 26.26 14.10
N ARG A 20 2.43 25.16 14.65
CA ARG A 20 3.11 24.40 15.70
C ARG A 20 4.50 24.05 15.16
N ARG A 21 5.55 24.52 15.85
CA ARG A 21 6.90 24.02 15.60
C ARG A 21 6.92 22.57 16.06
N ARG A 22 7.41 21.66 15.21
CA ARG A 22 7.56 20.25 15.56
C ARG A 22 8.43 20.14 16.80
N SER A 23 8.06 19.27 17.73
CA SER A 23 8.94 18.96 18.86
C SER A 23 10.14 18.16 18.37
N ASP A 24 11.21 18.14 19.17
CA ASP A 24 12.40 17.34 18.86
C ASP A 24 12.05 15.85 18.76
N GLU A 25 11.11 15.37 19.58
CA GLU A 25 10.57 14.00 19.54
C GLU A 25 9.89 13.69 18.20
N GLU A 26 9.07 14.61 17.69
CA GLU A 26 8.43 14.47 16.36
C GLU A 26 9.48 14.45 15.25
N LEU A 27 10.52 15.28 15.36
CA LEU A 27 11.63 15.29 14.42
C LEU A 27 12.39 13.96 14.42
N ILE A 28 12.66 13.41 15.61
CA ILE A 28 13.33 12.11 15.77
C ILE A 28 12.48 10.99 15.18
N ALA A 29 11.17 10.98 15.44
CA ALA A 29 10.25 10.00 14.86
C ALA A 29 10.23 10.06 13.32
N ASP A 30 10.14 11.27 12.75
CA ASP A 30 10.20 11.50 11.31
C ASP A 30 11.52 10.99 10.70
N LEU A 31 12.65 11.24 11.38
CA LEU A 31 13.98 10.79 10.92
C LEU A 31 14.13 9.27 11.02
N GLN A 32 13.62 8.64 12.08
CA GLN A 32 13.62 7.18 12.22
C GLN A 32 12.76 6.51 11.13
N GLU A 33 11.60 7.09 10.80
CA GLU A 33 10.78 6.65 9.67
C GLU A 33 11.54 6.76 8.34
N LYS A 34 12.22 7.89 8.09
CA LYS A 34 13.07 8.06 6.90
C LYS A 34 14.21 7.04 6.84
N ILE A 35 14.88 6.76 7.95
CA ILE A 35 15.93 5.75 8.03
C ILE A 35 15.38 4.37 7.63
N ARG A 36 14.20 3.99 8.16
CA ARG A 36 13.55 2.74 7.78
C ARG A 36 13.26 2.69 6.28
N GLN A 37 12.72 3.76 5.70
CA GLN A 37 12.45 3.84 4.26
C GLN A 37 13.71 3.78 3.39
N VAL A 38 14.82 4.38 3.82
CA VAL A 38 16.09 4.32 3.09
C VAL A 38 16.67 2.90 3.12
N LYS A 39 16.62 2.23 4.27
CA LYS A 39 17.08 0.83 4.41
C LYS A 39 16.28 -0.13 3.53
N THR A 40 14.95 -0.01 3.49
CA THR A 40 14.11 -0.85 2.63
C THR A 40 14.39 -0.61 1.14
N ARG A 41 14.62 0.65 0.74
CA ARG A 41 15.01 0.99 -0.64
C ARG A 41 16.39 0.44 -1.01
N ALA A 42 17.36 0.48 -0.10
CA ALA A 42 18.69 -0.07 -0.33
C ALA A 42 18.62 -1.60 -0.53
N ALA A 43 17.91 -2.32 0.34
CA ALA A 43 17.70 -3.77 0.19
C ALA A 43 17.01 -4.12 -1.14
N ALA A 44 15.98 -3.36 -1.53
CA ALA A 44 15.30 -3.53 -2.81
C ALA A 44 16.21 -3.25 -4.03
N ARG A 45 17.16 -2.32 -3.91
CA ARG A 45 18.15 -2.04 -4.98
C ARG A 45 19.15 -3.17 -5.13
N GLU A 46 19.65 -3.73 -4.04
CA GLU A 46 20.57 -4.88 -4.06
C GLU A 46 19.93 -6.10 -4.72
N MET A 47 18.69 -6.43 -4.35
CA MET A 47 17.97 -7.54 -4.98
C MET A 47 17.78 -7.35 -6.49
N LYS A 48 17.55 -6.11 -6.94
CA LYS A 48 17.41 -5.79 -8.37
C LYS A 48 18.73 -5.81 -9.13
N LYS A 49 19.89 -5.97 -8.50
CA LYS A 49 21.15 -6.10 -9.24
C LYS A 49 21.22 -7.41 -10.01
N SER A 50 20.72 -8.50 -9.41
CA SER A 50 20.68 -9.82 -10.05
C SER A 50 19.75 -9.83 -11.28
N PRO A 51 20.23 -10.28 -12.47
CA PRO A 51 19.40 -10.46 -13.66
C PRO A 51 18.23 -11.43 -13.43
N ALA A 52 18.47 -12.53 -12.72
CA ALA A 52 17.44 -13.51 -12.41
C ALA A 52 16.33 -12.92 -11.54
N MET A 53 16.69 -12.13 -10.52
CA MET A 53 15.71 -11.46 -9.67
C MET A 53 14.90 -10.40 -10.42
N LYS A 54 15.52 -9.67 -11.34
CA LYS A 54 14.80 -8.74 -12.23
C LYS A 54 13.73 -9.46 -13.06
N LEU A 55 14.09 -10.60 -13.66
CA LEU A 55 13.16 -11.41 -14.44
C LEU A 55 12.05 -12.01 -13.58
N ALA A 56 12.38 -12.51 -12.38
CA ALA A 56 11.39 -13.02 -11.43
C ALA A 56 10.37 -11.93 -11.01
N ILE A 57 10.85 -10.73 -10.69
CA ILE A 57 9.97 -9.58 -10.37
C ILE A 57 9.12 -9.19 -11.59
N SER A 58 9.69 -9.22 -12.80
CA SER A 58 8.96 -8.95 -14.04
C SER A 58 7.87 -9.99 -14.27
N ALA A 59 8.17 -11.27 -14.10
CA ALA A 59 7.22 -12.36 -14.22
C ALA A 59 6.05 -12.20 -13.22
N LEU A 60 6.34 -11.88 -11.96
CA LEU A 60 5.31 -11.62 -10.96
C LEU A 60 4.38 -10.47 -11.39
N LYS A 61 4.94 -9.38 -11.90
CA LYS A 61 4.14 -8.24 -12.41
C LYS A 61 3.29 -8.62 -13.61
N SER A 62 3.80 -9.45 -14.51
CA SER A 62 3.03 -9.94 -15.65
C SER A 62 1.89 -10.85 -15.21
N ILE A 63 2.09 -11.68 -14.17
CA ILE A 63 1.01 -12.47 -13.56
C ILE A 63 -0.05 -11.55 -12.94
N ASP A 64 0.36 -10.51 -12.20
CA ASP A 64 -0.56 -9.55 -11.61
C ASP A 64 -1.42 -8.85 -12.67
N LYS A 65 -0.82 -8.42 -13.79
CA LYS A 65 -1.56 -7.87 -14.94
C LYS A 65 -2.48 -8.90 -15.56
N GLY A 66 -2.01 -10.14 -15.73
CA GLY A 66 -2.84 -11.23 -16.26
C GLY A 66 -4.06 -11.51 -15.39
N LEU A 67 -3.96 -11.37 -14.06
CA LEU A 67 -5.09 -11.48 -13.14
C LEU A 67 -6.14 -10.39 -13.33
N GLU A 68 -5.70 -9.17 -13.65
CA GLU A 68 -6.58 -8.03 -13.94
C GLU A 68 -7.30 -8.24 -15.28
N VAL A 69 -6.55 -8.53 -16.35
CA VAL A 69 -7.11 -8.77 -17.69
C VAL A 69 -8.05 -9.99 -17.69
N ALA A 70 -7.66 -11.09 -17.04
CA ALA A 70 -8.53 -12.27 -16.93
C ALA A 70 -9.82 -11.99 -16.13
N ALA A 71 -9.80 -11.00 -15.22
CA ALA A 71 -11.02 -10.56 -14.55
C ALA A 71 -11.92 -9.73 -15.49
N GLU A 72 -11.33 -8.85 -16.29
CA GLU A 72 -12.04 -8.03 -17.28
C GLU A 72 -12.69 -8.89 -18.39
N GLU A 73 -11.98 -9.92 -18.85
CA GLU A 73 -12.45 -10.86 -19.88
C GLU A 73 -13.34 -11.99 -19.32
N ASN A 74 -13.68 -11.97 -18.02
CA ASN A 74 -14.44 -13.02 -17.33
C ASN A 74 -13.83 -14.44 -17.45
N GLN A 75 -12.52 -14.55 -17.63
CA GLN A 75 -11.79 -15.82 -17.75
C GLN A 75 -11.48 -16.41 -16.37
N SER A 76 -12.50 -16.93 -15.68
CA SER A 76 -12.39 -17.43 -14.30
C SER A 76 -11.34 -18.53 -14.12
N HIS A 77 -11.28 -19.52 -15.02
CA HIS A 77 -10.30 -20.61 -14.96
C HIS A 77 -8.86 -20.09 -15.06
N LEU A 78 -8.59 -19.22 -16.03
CA LEU A 78 -7.28 -18.60 -16.22
C LEU A 78 -6.90 -17.75 -15.01
N ARG A 79 -7.84 -16.98 -14.47
CA ARG A 79 -7.61 -16.14 -13.30
C ARG A 79 -7.23 -16.98 -12.07
N HIS A 80 -7.88 -18.12 -11.84
CA HIS A 80 -7.51 -19.03 -10.77
C HIS A 80 -6.14 -19.70 -11.00
N ALA A 81 -5.83 -20.11 -12.23
CA ALA A 81 -4.54 -20.69 -12.57
C ALA A 81 -3.38 -19.70 -12.36
N LEU A 82 -3.54 -18.45 -12.80
CA LEU A 82 -2.58 -17.38 -12.55
C LEU A 82 -2.40 -17.09 -11.05
N ALA A 83 -3.50 -17.12 -10.29
CA ALA A 83 -3.46 -16.91 -8.85
C ALA A 83 -2.66 -18.01 -8.13
N ASP A 84 -2.75 -19.26 -8.59
CA ASP A 84 -1.97 -20.37 -8.06
C ASP A 84 -0.50 -20.30 -8.45
N ALA A 85 -0.19 -19.95 -9.71
CA ALA A 85 1.19 -19.72 -10.17
C ALA A 85 1.88 -18.57 -9.42
N ARG A 86 1.12 -17.53 -9.03
CA ARG A 86 1.62 -16.37 -8.29
C ARG A 86 2.16 -16.73 -6.90
N LYS A 87 1.51 -17.65 -6.18
CA LYS A 87 1.78 -17.94 -4.76
C LYS A 87 3.24 -18.33 -4.49
N PRO A 88 3.82 -19.38 -5.11
CA PRO A 88 5.18 -19.82 -4.79
C PRO A 88 6.23 -18.75 -5.14
N LEU A 89 6.04 -18.03 -6.25
CA LEU A 89 6.94 -16.96 -6.66
C LEU A 89 6.89 -15.78 -5.68
N ALA A 90 5.69 -15.43 -5.21
CA ALA A 90 5.50 -14.40 -4.21
C ALA A 90 6.09 -14.81 -2.85
N GLU A 91 5.90 -16.04 -2.40
CA GLU A 91 6.50 -16.54 -1.16
C GLU A 91 8.02 -16.48 -1.21
N TYR A 92 8.64 -16.95 -2.29
CA TYR A 92 10.09 -16.85 -2.47
C TYR A 92 10.58 -15.40 -2.41
N LEU A 93 9.95 -14.49 -3.15
CA LEU A 93 10.34 -13.08 -3.16
C LEU A 93 10.16 -12.43 -1.77
N ALA A 94 9.13 -12.81 -1.01
CA ALA A 94 8.94 -12.34 0.37
C ALA A 94 10.08 -12.81 1.29
N THR A 95 10.53 -14.07 1.18
CA THR A 95 11.67 -14.58 1.97
C THR A 95 12.97 -13.85 1.66
N THR A 96 13.16 -13.39 0.43
CA THR A 96 14.34 -12.59 0.04
C THR A 96 14.28 -11.13 0.54
N GLY A 97 13.19 -10.73 1.21
CA GLY A 97 12.99 -9.37 1.71
C GLY A 97 12.39 -8.41 0.69
N TYR A 98 11.89 -8.92 -0.44
CA TYR A 98 11.19 -8.10 -1.42
C TYR A 98 9.76 -7.83 -0.96
N ALA A 99 9.43 -6.55 -0.80
CA ALA A 99 8.07 -6.14 -0.49
C ALA A 99 7.17 -6.30 -1.73
N ILE A 100 6.24 -7.25 -1.66
CA ILE A 100 5.35 -7.59 -2.76
C ILE A 100 4.05 -6.79 -2.64
N PRO A 101 3.58 -6.15 -3.72
CA PRO A 101 2.28 -5.50 -3.71
C PRO A 101 1.15 -6.52 -3.50
N LYS A 102 0.09 -6.10 -2.82
CA LYS A 102 -1.10 -6.91 -2.61
C LYS A 102 -1.83 -7.07 -3.96
N ALA A 103 -2.00 -8.31 -4.42
CA ALA A 103 -2.71 -8.60 -5.65
C ALA A 103 -4.22 -8.80 -5.44
N ASN A 104 -5.00 -8.51 -6.48
CA ASN A 104 -6.45 -8.74 -6.55
C ASN A 104 -6.77 -10.19 -6.90
N LEU A 105 -6.48 -11.09 -5.97
CA LEU A 105 -6.72 -12.53 -6.13
C LEU A 105 -8.23 -12.84 -6.27
N PRO A 106 -8.61 -13.83 -7.10
CA PRO A 106 -9.99 -14.27 -7.20
C PRO A 106 -10.47 -14.77 -5.84
N ARG A 107 -11.66 -14.31 -5.44
CA ARG A 107 -12.35 -14.75 -4.22
C ARG A 107 -13.44 -15.75 -4.61
N GLY A 108 -13.70 -16.72 -3.73
CA GLY A 108 -14.77 -17.68 -3.92
C GLY A 108 -14.31 -19.04 -4.43
N ARG A 109 -15.29 -19.86 -4.80
CA ARG A 109 -15.10 -21.28 -5.14
C ARG A 109 -14.47 -21.40 -6.53
N ARG A 110 -13.51 -22.32 -6.67
CA ARG A 110 -12.90 -22.62 -7.97
C ARG A 110 -13.99 -23.13 -8.94
N PRO A 111 -14.00 -22.66 -10.20
CA PRO A 111 -14.89 -23.21 -11.21
C PRO A 111 -14.54 -24.69 -11.45
N LYS A 112 -15.57 -25.53 -11.66
CA LYS A 112 -15.35 -26.94 -12.02
C LYS A 112 -14.76 -26.97 -13.42
N MET A 113 -13.65 -27.68 -13.61
CA MET A 113 -13.17 -28.01 -14.95
C MET A 113 -14.16 -29.03 -15.52
N ASP A 114 -14.73 -28.72 -16.69
CA ASP A 114 -15.55 -29.67 -17.46
C ASP A 114 -14.67 -30.71 -18.17
#